data_AF-A0A2V9XZZ6-F1
#
_entry.id   AF-A0A2V9XZZ6-F1
#
_cell.length_a   1.000
_cell.length_b   1.000
_cell.length_c   1.000
_cell.angle_alpha   90.00
_cell.angle_beta   90.00
_cell.angle_gamma   90.00
#
_symmetry.space_group_name_H-M   'P 1'
#
loop_
_entity.id
_entity.type
_entity.pdbx_description
1 polymer ?
#
loop_
_entity_poly.entity_id
_entity_poly.type
_entity_poly.pdbx_seq_one_letter_code
_entity_poly.pdbx_strand_id
1 'polypeptide(L)'
;MLGHCADDLVVYHPGLQYSGGCVCGDCSDNAGSPPHESIRRKAQRNAGGNRARTGSRQVLRWVHVIDLEDNQMSKVASPALGTTQVRALDFTRQVAIVVGASMFVALCARITLPLPFTPVPLTLQNFGVLLVGLMLGSRRGFAVLALYLAEGAAGLPVFNPTGPGGIAQLMGPTGGFLMVYPLVAGLAGWIMEHGQKSFARAAVAGLLADLVLFAGGLSWLAILTHSLAQAVRLGFYWFIFAEVIKVMAAAAVAVRLRRAPRVQS
;
A
#
# COMPACT_ATOMS: atom_id res chain seq x y z
N MET A 1 -12.71 -2.44 -43.94
CA MET A 1 -12.25 -1.04 -43.99
C MET A 1 -13.28 -0.22 -43.22
N LEU A 2 -13.02 -0.01 -41.94
CA LEU A 2 -12.55 1.26 -41.33
C LEU A 2 -13.73 1.98 -40.67
N GLY A 3 -13.54 2.29 -39.39
CA GLY A 3 -14.43 3.11 -38.59
C GLY A 3 -14.61 2.51 -37.22
N HIS A 4 -13.72 2.83 -36.29
CA HIS A 4 -14.11 3.15 -34.91
C HIS A 4 -13.12 4.17 -34.35
N CYS A 5 -13.73 5.21 -33.79
CA CYS A 5 -13.17 6.49 -33.41
C CYS A 5 -12.21 6.40 -32.23
N ALA A 6 -11.36 7.41 -32.19
CA ALA A 6 -10.55 7.82 -31.06
C ALA A 6 -11.40 8.12 -29.82
N ASP A 7 -10.90 7.71 -28.66
CA ASP A 7 -11.29 8.26 -27.35
C ASP A 7 -10.03 8.85 -26.71
N ASP A 8 -9.92 10.17 -26.84
CA ASP A 8 -9.00 11.02 -26.11
C ASP A 8 -9.75 11.68 -24.94
N LEU A 9 -9.03 11.82 -23.83
CA LEU A 9 -9.22 12.80 -22.75
C LEU A 9 -10.59 12.85 -22.01
N VAL A 10 -10.60 12.30 -20.79
CA VAL A 10 -11.42 12.85 -19.71
C VAL A 10 -10.50 13.59 -18.73
N VAL A 11 -10.49 14.92 -18.87
CA VAL A 11 -9.92 15.86 -17.90
C VAL A 11 -10.89 15.99 -16.73
N TYR A 12 -10.40 15.73 -15.51
CA TYR A 12 -11.17 15.77 -14.27
C TYR A 12 -11.13 17.19 -13.68
N HIS A 13 -12.26 17.91 -13.70
CA HIS A 13 -12.46 19.15 -12.93
C HIS A 13 -13.51 18.89 -11.83
N PRO A 14 -13.24 19.22 -10.55
CA PRO A 14 -14.21 19.07 -9.48
C PRO A 14 -15.00 20.36 -9.28
N GLY A 15 -16.32 20.23 -9.28
CA GLY A 15 -17.25 21.26 -8.78
C GLY A 15 -18.16 21.84 -9.86
N LEU A 16 -19.42 21.41 -9.85
CA LEU A 16 -20.63 22.22 -10.03
C LEU A 16 -21.86 21.29 -9.95
N GLN A 17 -22.73 21.56 -8.97
CA GLN A 17 -24.06 20.98 -8.82
C GLN A 17 -25.06 21.75 -9.69
N TYR A 18 -25.82 21.07 -10.54
CA TYR A 18 -27.16 21.47 -11.03
C TYR A 18 -27.91 20.17 -11.40
N SER A 19 -29.02 19.77 -10.77
CA SER A 19 -30.37 20.35 -10.75
C SER A 19 -31.04 20.44 -12.13
N GLY A 20 -31.83 19.42 -12.46
CA GLY A 20 -33.06 19.52 -13.27
C GLY A 20 -32.93 19.52 -14.79
N GLY A 21 -33.68 18.62 -15.44
CA GLY A 21 -34.00 18.72 -16.87
C GLY A 21 -34.34 17.38 -17.52
N CYS A 22 -35.62 17.02 -17.57
CA CYS A 22 -36.14 16.03 -18.52
C CYS A 22 -35.89 16.47 -19.97
N VAL A 23 -35.75 15.54 -20.92
CA VAL A 23 -36.50 15.49 -22.20
C VAL A 23 -36.31 14.10 -22.86
N CYS A 24 -37.44 13.42 -22.99
CA CYS A 24 -38.00 12.52 -24.02
C CYS A 24 -37.19 11.55 -24.91
N GLY A 25 -37.79 10.34 -25.02
CA GLY A 25 -37.76 9.40 -26.16
C GLY A 25 -36.92 8.16 -25.89
N ASP A 26 -37.39 6.91 -25.92
CA ASP A 26 -38.61 6.31 -26.46
C ASP A 26 -38.71 4.91 -25.80
N CYS A 27 -39.86 4.53 -25.22
CA CYS A 27 -40.08 3.20 -24.65
C CYS A 27 -41.32 2.58 -25.31
N SER A 28 -41.08 1.73 -26.30
CA SER A 28 -42.03 0.72 -26.75
C SER A 28 -41.92 -0.47 -25.80
N ASP A 29 -42.99 -0.79 -25.08
CA ASP A 29 -43.57 -2.14 -25.14
C ASP A 29 -44.90 -2.24 -24.40
N ASN A 30 -45.71 -3.13 -24.94
CA ASN A 30 -47.15 -3.26 -24.88
C ASN A 30 -47.52 -4.43 -23.96
N ALA A 31 -48.46 -4.28 -23.02
CA ALA A 31 -49.41 -5.33 -22.60
C ALA A 31 -50.27 -4.93 -21.37
N GLY A 32 -51.59 -5.14 -21.48
CA GLY A 32 -52.42 -5.59 -20.36
C GLY A 32 -53.33 -4.56 -19.68
N SER A 33 -54.59 -4.50 -20.11
CA SER A 33 -55.76 -3.79 -19.55
C SER A 33 -56.46 -4.58 -18.41
N PRO A 34 -57.62 -4.17 -17.84
CA PRO A 34 -58.07 -2.93 -17.15
C PRO A 34 -58.76 -3.28 -15.76
N PRO A 35 -59.89 -2.68 -15.28
CA PRO A 35 -60.16 -1.32 -14.76
C PRO A 35 -60.73 -1.30 -13.30
N HIS A 36 -60.70 -0.14 -12.61
CA HIS A 36 -61.66 0.24 -11.54
C HIS A 36 -61.55 1.77 -11.38
N GLU A 37 -62.46 2.58 -11.93
CA GLU A 37 -63.79 2.94 -11.41
C GLU A 37 -63.76 3.88 -10.19
N SER A 38 -64.51 4.98 -10.35
CA SER A 38 -65.12 5.84 -9.33
C SER A 38 -64.42 7.14 -8.87
N ILE A 39 -64.85 8.23 -9.52
CA ILE A 39 -65.61 9.33 -8.88
C ILE A 39 -64.93 10.08 -7.72
N ARG A 40 -64.45 11.31 -7.99
CA ARG A 40 -65.14 12.57 -7.58
C ARG A 40 -64.38 13.80 -8.09
N ARG A 41 -65.04 14.49 -9.03
CA ARG A 41 -64.79 15.88 -9.38
C ARG A 41 -65.43 16.80 -8.33
N LYS A 42 -64.71 17.89 -8.07
CA LYS A 42 -65.18 19.26 -7.86
C LYS A 42 -65.95 19.60 -6.58
N ALA A 43 -65.73 20.86 -6.22
CA ALA A 43 -66.56 21.73 -5.39
C ALA A 43 -66.34 21.63 -3.89
N GLN A 44 -65.39 22.43 -3.40
CA GLN A 44 -65.67 23.35 -2.31
C GLN A 44 -64.82 24.62 -2.50
N ARG A 45 -65.45 25.60 -3.15
CA ARG A 45 -65.10 27.01 -3.11
C ARG A 45 -65.80 27.63 -1.89
N ASN A 46 -65.13 28.63 -1.33
CA ASN A 46 -65.65 29.72 -0.52
C ASN A 46 -66.04 29.43 0.93
N ALA A 47 -65.17 29.87 1.84
CA ALA A 47 -65.59 30.67 2.99
C ALA A 47 -64.61 31.83 3.15
N GLY A 48 -65.09 33.05 2.85
CA GLY A 48 -64.44 34.28 3.25
C GLY A 48 -64.68 34.55 4.73
N GLY A 49 -63.72 35.20 5.38
CA GLY A 49 -63.83 35.60 6.79
C GLY A 49 -62.68 36.51 7.17
N ASN A 50 -62.88 37.80 6.96
CA ASN A 50 -61.93 38.87 7.28
C ASN A 50 -62.30 39.47 8.65
N ARG A 51 -61.51 39.28 9.71
CA ARG A 51 -61.45 40.25 10.84
C ARG A 51 -60.25 40.04 11.79
N ALA A 52 -59.34 41.01 11.72
CA ALA A 52 -58.52 41.65 12.76
C ALA A 52 -58.18 40.91 14.09
N ARG A 53 -56.87 40.81 14.37
CA ARG A 53 -56.21 41.08 15.67
C ARG A 53 -54.70 41.16 15.42
N THR A 54 -54.10 42.35 15.35
CA THR A 54 -53.51 43.12 16.47
C THR A 54 -52.37 42.40 17.19
N GLY A 55 -51.14 42.90 16.99
CA GLY A 55 -50.14 43.08 18.04
C GLY A 55 -49.44 41.84 18.60
N SER A 56 -48.37 41.39 17.93
CA SER A 56 -47.26 40.67 18.57
C SER A 56 -46.09 40.50 17.59
N ARG A 57 -45.64 41.61 17.01
CA ARG A 57 -44.27 41.73 16.50
C ARG A 57 -43.35 41.99 17.70
N GLN A 58 -42.16 41.39 17.68
CA GLN A 58 -40.97 41.78 18.48
C GLN A 58 -40.80 41.28 19.92
N VAL A 59 -41.13 40.01 20.25
CA VAL A 59 -40.54 39.40 21.47
C VAL A 59 -39.84 38.05 21.22
N LEU A 60 -40.13 37.37 20.11
CA LEU A 60 -39.50 36.07 19.80
C LEU A 60 -38.17 36.15 19.01
N ARG A 61 -37.65 37.36 18.76
CA ARG A 61 -36.37 37.59 18.04
C ARG A 61 -35.21 37.96 18.97
N TRP A 62 -35.29 37.64 20.25
CA TRP A 62 -34.20 37.92 21.21
C TRP A 62 -33.64 36.67 21.89
N VAL A 63 -34.29 35.51 21.74
CA VAL A 63 -33.74 34.25 22.28
C VAL A 63 -32.73 33.62 21.31
N HIS A 64 -32.82 33.87 20.01
CA HIS A 64 -31.94 33.24 19.02
C HIS A 64 -30.57 33.93 18.83
N VAL A 65 -30.36 35.10 19.43
CA VAL A 65 -29.13 35.89 19.27
C VAL A 65 -28.15 35.68 20.42
N ILE A 66 -28.62 35.30 21.62
CA ILE A 66 -27.79 35.19 22.83
C ILE A 66 -27.00 33.86 22.90
N ASP A 67 -27.34 32.86 22.07
CA ASP A 67 -26.66 31.54 22.07
C ASP A 67 -25.45 31.44 21.13
N LEU A 68 -25.16 32.49 20.35
CA LEU A 68 -24.15 32.43 19.28
C LEU A 68 -22.76 32.91 19.71
N GLU A 69 -22.63 33.62 20.83
CA GLU A 69 -21.34 34.14 21.31
C GLU A 69 -20.56 33.11 22.17
N ASP A 70 -21.22 32.20 22.89
CA ASP A 70 -20.54 31.20 23.73
C ASP A 70 -19.97 30.00 22.94
N ASN A 71 -20.48 29.72 21.74
CA ASN A 71 -20.02 28.61 20.90
C ASN A 71 -18.76 28.93 20.07
N GLN A 72 -18.32 30.20 20.05
CA GLN A 72 -17.17 30.62 19.23
C GLN A 72 -15.86 30.68 20.02
N MET A 73 -15.89 30.83 21.35
CA MET A 73 -14.66 30.89 22.16
C MET A 73 -14.10 29.51 22.57
N SER A 74 -14.91 28.46 22.62
CA SER A 74 -14.45 27.10 22.98
C SER A 74 -13.75 26.35 21.83
N LYS A 75 -13.89 26.81 20.58
CA LYS A 75 -13.33 26.13 19.40
C LYS A 75 -11.88 26.48 19.06
N VAL A 76 -11.30 27.48 19.72
CA VAL A 76 -9.97 28.02 19.33
C VAL A 76 -8.82 27.47 20.20
N ALA A 77 -9.12 26.79 21.32
CA ALA A 77 -8.10 26.47 22.32
C ALA A 77 -7.30 25.16 22.13
N SER A 78 -7.60 24.31 21.14
CA SER A 78 -7.02 22.94 21.10
C SER A 78 -6.33 22.43 19.81
N PRO A 79 -5.66 23.22 18.95
CA PRO A 79 -4.80 22.62 17.91
C PRO A 79 -3.36 22.32 18.39
N ALA A 80 -2.86 22.99 19.44
CA ALA A 80 -1.43 23.03 19.72
C ALA A 80 -0.86 21.75 20.35
N LEU A 81 -1.59 21.08 21.25
CA LEU A 81 -1.13 19.85 21.93
C LEU A 81 -1.39 18.57 21.11
N GLY A 82 -2.37 18.58 20.20
CA GLY A 82 -2.72 17.41 19.39
C GLY A 82 -1.69 17.07 18.31
N THR A 83 -1.01 18.08 17.74
CA THR A 83 -0.08 17.87 16.62
C THR A 83 1.20 17.15 17.05
N THR A 84 1.72 17.43 18.25
CA THR A 84 2.92 16.77 18.79
C THR A 84 2.66 15.31 19.13
N GLN A 85 1.49 15.01 19.71
CA GLN A 85 1.10 13.65 20.09
C GLN A 85 0.83 12.76 18.87
N VAL A 86 0.18 13.28 17.82
CA VAL A 86 -0.06 12.54 16.56
C VAL A 86 1.25 12.23 15.85
N ARG A 87 2.19 13.19 15.77
CA ARG A 87 3.50 12.97 15.16
C ARG A 87 4.34 11.93 15.93
N ALA A 88 4.26 11.91 17.25
CA ALA A 88 4.94 10.91 18.08
C ALA A 88 4.37 9.50 17.89
N LEU A 89 3.04 9.38 17.77
CA LEU A 89 2.37 8.10 17.50
C LEU A 89 2.76 7.55 16.12
N ASP A 90 2.74 8.41 15.09
CA ASP A 90 3.14 8.03 13.74
C ASP A 90 4.59 7.58 13.67
N PHE A 91 5.49 8.30 14.33
CA PHE A 91 6.90 7.94 14.40
C PHE A 91 7.10 6.58 15.08
N THR A 92 6.49 6.37 16.24
CA THR A 92 6.55 5.10 16.98
C THR A 92 6.04 3.94 16.12
N ARG A 93 4.94 4.17 15.39
CA ARG A 93 4.38 3.19 14.47
C ARG A 93 5.32 2.87 13.31
N GLN A 94 5.97 3.87 12.71
CA GLN A 94 6.96 3.64 11.65
C GLN A 94 8.14 2.79 12.17
N VAL A 95 8.68 3.15 13.34
CA VAL A 95 9.79 2.41 13.96
C VAL A 95 9.38 0.98 14.26
N ALA A 96 8.21 0.77 14.84
CA ALA A 96 7.68 -0.57 15.13
C ALA A 96 7.52 -1.43 13.86
N ILE A 97 7.05 -0.83 12.76
CA ILE A 97 6.96 -1.53 11.45
C ILE A 97 8.35 -1.89 10.94
N VAL A 98 9.32 -0.98 11.04
CA VAL A 98 10.67 -1.19 10.51
C VAL A 98 11.39 -2.30 11.29
N VAL A 99 11.36 -2.24 12.62
CA VAL A 99 11.97 -3.25 13.51
C VAL A 99 11.23 -4.59 13.38
N GLY A 100 9.90 -4.59 13.37
CA GLY A 100 9.14 -5.83 13.20
C GLY A 100 9.42 -6.52 11.86
N ALA A 101 9.60 -5.73 10.80
CA ALA A 101 9.97 -6.25 9.48
C ALA A 101 11.44 -6.71 9.41
N SER A 102 12.39 -6.05 10.10
CA SER A 102 13.79 -6.52 10.15
C SER A 102 13.88 -7.85 10.89
N MET A 103 13.17 -7.99 12.01
CA MET A 103 13.05 -9.26 12.74
C MET A 103 12.43 -10.37 11.91
N PHE A 104 11.42 -10.05 11.08
CA PHE A 104 10.83 -11.02 10.15
C PHE A 104 11.87 -11.52 9.14
N VAL A 105 12.68 -10.63 8.55
CA VAL A 105 13.76 -11.01 7.63
C VAL A 105 14.81 -11.86 8.35
N ALA A 106 15.16 -11.52 9.59
CA ALA A 106 16.08 -12.31 10.41
C ALA A 106 15.52 -13.72 10.68
N LEU A 107 14.22 -13.87 10.94
CA LEU A 107 13.59 -15.18 11.09
C LEU A 107 13.67 -16.00 9.80
N CYS A 108 13.39 -15.38 8.65
CA CYS A 108 13.58 -16.01 7.34
C CYS A 108 15.04 -16.43 7.09
N ALA A 109 16.01 -15.67 7.61
CA ALA A 109 17.44 -16.01 7.52
C ALA A 109 17.81 -17.28 8.30
N ARG A 110 17.09 -17.60 9.39
CA ARG A 110 17.36 -18.82 10.16
C ARG A 110 16.93 -20.10 9.44
N ILE A 111 15.96 -20.00 8.53
CA ILE A 111 15.54 -21.11 7.67
C ILE A 111 16.57 -21.24 6.54
N THR A 112 17.59 -22.04 6.80
CA THR A 112 18.74 -22.23 5.91
C THR A 112 19.04 -23.71 5.72
N LEU A 113 19.23 -24.13 4.47
CA LEU A 113 19.70 -25.44 4.06
C LEU A 113 21.15 -25.29 3.54
N PRO A 114 22.16 -25.68 4.34
CA PRO A 114 23.54 -25.67 3.88
C PRO A 114 23.74 -26.71 2.78
N LEU A 115 24.37 -26.30 1.67
CA LEU A 115 24.72 -27.18 0.57
C LEU A 115 26.23 -27.49 0.67
N PRO A 116 26.66 -28.75 0.76
CA PRO A 116 28.07 -29.11 0.99
C PRO A 116 28.99 -28.74 -0.19
N PHE A 117 28.43 -28.42 -1.36
CA PHE A 117 29.17 -28.14 -2.59
C PHE A 117 29.31 -26.65 -2.90
N THR A 118 28.64 -25.75 -2.15
CA THR A 118 28.66 -24.31 -2.40
C THR A 118 28.90 -23.51 -1.11
N PRO A 119 29.71 -22.43 -1.16
CA PRO A 119 29.95 -21.58 0.01
C PRO A 119 28.74 -20.72 0.38
N VAL A 120 27.80 -20.57 -0.55
CA VAL A 120 26.52 -19.87 -0.34
C VAL A 120 25.48 -20.90 0.07
N PRO A 121 24.80 -20.73 1.21
CA PRO A 121 23.75 -21.65 1.64
C PRO A 121 22.40 -21.28 0.99
N LEU A 122 21.49 -22.24 0.85
CA LEU A 122 20.14 -21.98 0.36
C LEU A 122 19.27 -21.48 1.51
N THR A 123 18.83 -20.23 1.48
CA THR A 123 18.09 -19.60 2.58
C THR A 123 16.70 -19.12 2.17
N LEU A 124 15.78 -18.97 3.13
CA LEU A 124 14.50 -18.27 2.91
C LEU A 124 14.63 -16.74 3.05
N GLN A 125 15.84 -16.23 3.29
CA GLN A 125 16.12 -14.82 3.55
C GLN A 125 15.68 -13.91 2.38
N ASN A 126 16.04 -14.28 1.14
CA ASN A 126 15.69 -13.51 -0.06
C ASN A 126 14.18 -13.34 -0.23
N PHE A 127 13.41 -14.38 0.10
CA PHE A 127 11.95 -14.31 0.10
C PHE A 127 11.45 -13.21 1.07
N GLY A 128 12.03 -13.14 2.27
CA GLY A 128 11.70 -12.11 3.26
C GLY A 128 12.04 -10.70 2.76
N VAL A 129 13.22 -10.54 2.15
CA VAL A 129 13.68 -9.27 1.56
C VAL A 129 12.70 -8.78 0.49
N LEU A 130 12.34 -9.66 -0.46
CA LEU A 130 11.39 -9.34 -1.52
C LEU A 130 10.00 -9.03 -0.97
N LEU A 131 9.50 -9.85 -0.04
CA LEU A 131 8.18 -9.65 0.55
C LEU A 131 8.09 -8.30 1.28
N VAL A 132 9.11 -7.94 2.05
CA VAL A 132 9.19 -6.64 2.74
C VAL A 132 9.17 -5.49 1.72
N GLY A 133 10.00 -5.56 0.66
CA GLY A 133 9.99 -4.52 -0.39
C GLY A 133 8.63 -4.39 -1.08
N LEU A 134 8.06 -5.52 -1.51
CA LEU A 134 6.75 -5.59 -2.16
C LEU A 134 5.60 -5.13 -1.26
N MET A 135 5.71 -5.30 0.06
CA MET A 135 4.65 -4.96 1.02
C MET A 135 4.76 -3.56 1.59
N LEU A 136 5.96 -3.12 2.01
CA LEU A 136 6.16 -1.85 2.72
C LEU A 136 6.44 -0.67 1.77
N GLY A 137 6.81 -0.95 0.51
CA GLY A 137 7.16 0.09 -0.47
C GLY A 137 8.64 0.43 -0.46
N SER A 138 9.05 1.33 -1.35
CA SER A 138 10.46 1.61 -1.66
C SER A 138 11.23 2.15 -0.44
N ARG A 139 10.73 3.24 0.16
CA ARG A 139 11.40 3.94 1.27
C ARG A 139 11.48 3.09 2.54
N ARG A 140 10.37 2.46 2.90
CA ARG A 140 10.30 1.63 4.11
C ARG A 140 11.03 0.31 3.93
N GLY A 141 10.89 -0.34 2.77
CA GLY A 141 11.63 -1.55 2.45
C GLY A 141 13.14 -1.31 2.53
N PHE A 142 13.63 -0.24 1.88
CA PHE A 142 15.04 0.16 2.00
C PHE A 142 15.47 0.35 3.45
N ALA A 143 14.69 1.11 4.25
CA ALA A 143 15.02 1.36 5.65
C ALA A 143 15.06 0.08 6.51
N VAL A 144 14.15 -0.88 6.28
CA VAL A 144 14.15 -2.18 6.96
C VAL A 144 15.41 -2.96 6.65
N LEU A 145 15.79 -3.06 5.39
CA LEU A 145 16.95 -3.85 4.99
C LEU A 145 18.27 -3.15 5.34
N ALA A 146 18.29 -1.82 5.35
CA ALA A 146 19.42 -1.06 5.89
C ALA A 146 19.59 -1.28 7.39
N LEU A 147 18.49 -1.28 8.16
CA LEU A 147 18.52 -1.60 9.59
C LEU A 147 18.98 -3.04 9.81
N TYR A 148 18.46 -4.00 9.05
CA TYR A 148 18.87 -5.40 9.11
C TYR A 148 20.38 -5.59 8.89
N LEU A 149 20.97 -4.86 7.93
CA LEU A 149 22.42 -4.87 7.73
C LEU A 149 23.17 -4.21 8.88
N ALA A 150 22.66 -3.10 9.42
CA ALA A 150 23.27 -2.43 10.57
C ALA A 150 23.25 -3.32 11.83
N GLU A 151 22.14 -4.03 12.08
CA GLU A 151 22.00 -5.01 13.16
C GLU A 151 23.05 -6.13 13.02
N GLY A 152 23.18 -6.69 11.82
CA GLY A 152 24.18 -7.73 11.56
C GLY A 152 25.61 -7.21 11.62
N ALA A 153 25.88 -6.00 11.14
CA ALA A 153 27.20 -5.36 11.25
C ALA A 153 27.59 -5.07 12.71
N ALA A 154 26.62 -4.72 13.56
CA ALA A 154 26.80 -4.55 15.00
C ALA A 154 27.06 -5.86 15.76
N GLY A 155 26.98 -7.01 15.08
CA GLY A 155 27.26 -8.32 15.65
C GLY A 155 26.02 -9.07 16.17
N LEU A 156 24.81 -8.57 15.93
CA LEU A 156 23.60 -9.30 16.28
C LEU A 156 23.46 -10.55 15.39
N PRO A 157 22.96 -11.69 15.93
CA PRO A 157 22.82 -12.94 15.19
C PRO A 157 21.57 -12.93 14.27
N VAL A 158 21.46 -11.90 13.42
CA VAL A 158 20.36 -11.73 12.46
C VAL A 158 20.63 -12.42 11.12
N PHE A 159 21.91 -12.62 10.78
CA PHE A 159 22.32 -13.32 9.57
C PHE A 159 22.14 -14.84 9.68
N ASN A 160 22.37 -15.54 8.57
CA ASN A 160 22.24 -17.00 8.56
C ASN A 160 23.24 -17.65 9.55
N PRO A 161 22.88 -18.75 10.21
CA PRO A 161 23.70 -19.39 11.24
C PRO A 161 24.91 -20.16 10.69
N THR A 162 24.96 -20.38 9.38
CA THR A 162 26.02 -21.15 8.71
C THR A 162 27.28 -20.33 8.44
N GLY A 163 27.22 -19.00 8.63
CA GLY A 163 28.35 -18.10 8.44
C GLY A 163 29.02 -17.68 9.76
N PRO A 164 30.15 -16.95 9.66
CA PRO A 164 30.89 -16.45 10.84
C PRO A 164 30.12 -15.38 11.64
N GLY A 165 28.98 -14.88 11.15
CA GLY A 165 28.22 -13.80 11.77
C GLY A 165 28.91 -12.44 11.62
N GLY A 166 28.22 -11.40 12.10
CA GLY A 166 28.82 -10.07 12.23
C GLY A 166 29.30 -9.45 10.92
N ILE A 167 30.28 -8.56 11.06
CA ILE A 167 30.97 -7.93 9.92
C ILE A 167 31.77 -8.95 9.08
N ALA A 168 32.23 -10.04 9.69
CA ALA A 168 32.97 -11.09 8.97
C ALA A 168 32.09 -11.75 7.89
N GLN A 169 30.79 -11.92 8.15
CA GLN A 169 29.86 -12.46 7.16
C GLN A 169 29.57 -11.47 6.01
N LEU A 170 29.64 -10.17 6.28
CA LEU A 170 29.51 -9.12 5.27
C LEU A 170 30.73 -9.04 4.34
N MET A 171 31.91 -9.45 4.80
CA MET A 171 33.11 -9.57 3.96
C MET A 171 33.31 -10.99 3.39
N GLY A 172 32.44 -11.93 3.76
CA GLY A 172 32.48 -13.31 3.29
C GLY A 172 31.86 -13.51 1.90
N PRO A 173 31.74 -14.77 1.43
CA PRO A 173 31.20 -15.11 0.11
C PRO A 173 29.74 -14.67 -0.08
N THR A 174 28.95 -14.59 1.00
CA THR A 174 27.56 -14.10 0.98
C THR A 174 27.45 -12.57 1.07
N GLY A 175 28.56 -11.87 1.30
CA GLY A 175 28.60 -10.44 1.59
C GLY A 175 27.92 -9.58 0.53
N GLY A 176 28.23 -9.82 -0.75
CA GLY A 176 27.64 -9.08 -1.86
C GLY A 176 26.12 -9.22 -1.97
N PHE A 177 25.56 -10.38 -1.60
CA PHE A 177 24.11 -10.59 -1.58
C PHE A 177 23.47 -9.80 -0.43
N LEU A 178 24.11 -9.76 0.73
CA LEU A 178 23.63 -8.98 1.88
C LEU A 178 23.64 -7.47 1.56
N MET A 179 24.77 -6.96 1.05
CA MET A 179 24.95 -5.53 0.80
C MET A 179 23.95 -4.94 -0.20
N VAL A 180 23.45 -5.75 -1.13
CA VAL A 180 22.50 -5.28 -2.15
C VAL A 180 21.03 -5.35 -1.68
N TYR A 181 20.72 -6.01 -0.57
CA TYR A 181 19.34 -6.15 -0.07
C TYR A 181 18.53 -4.86 0.07
N PRO A 182 19.10 -3.73 0.56
CA PRO A 182 18.37 -2.46 0.59
C PRO A 182 17.91 -2.01 -0.80
N LEU A 183 18.76 -2.19 -1.82
CA LEU A 183 18.44 -1.85 -3.20
C LEU A 183 17.40 -2.81 -3.78
N VAL A 184 17.49 -4.10 -3.49
CA VAL A 184 16.51 -5.13 -3.90
C VAL A 184 15.13 -4.78 -3.37
N ALA A 185 15.01 -4.53 -2.07
CA ALA A 185 13.73 -4.18 -1.45
C ALA A 185 13.21 -2.81 -1.93
N GLY A 186 14.11 -1.84 -2.08
CA GLY A 186 13.79 -0.52 -2.63
C GLY A 186 13.23 -0.59 -4.04
N LEU A 187 13.87 -1.36 -4.93
CA LEU A 187 13.44 -1.53 -6.32
C LEU A 187 12.11 -2.29 -6.41
N ALA A 188 11.96 -3.40 -5.70
CA ALA A 188 10.70 -4.16 -5.67
C ALA A 188 9.53 -3.29 -5.20
N GLY A 189 9.76 -2.50 -4.14
CA GLY A 189 8.79 -1.54 -3.63
C GLY A 189 8.46 -0.41 -4.60
N TRP A 190 9.48 0.15 -5.25
CA TRP A 190 9.33 1.24 -6.22
C TRP A 190 8.49 0.80 -7.42
N ILE A 191 8.77 -0.38 -7.98
CA ILE A 191 7.97 -0.94 -9.08
C ILE A 191 6.51 -1.11 -8.63
N MET A 192 6.27 -1.61 -7.41
CA MET A 192 4.91 -1.80 -6.89
C MET A 192 4.15 -0.51 -6.58
N GLU A 193 4.84 0.62 -6.40
CA GLU A 193 4.22 1.94 -6.14
C GLU A 193 3.70 2.61 -7.43
N HIS A 194 4.36 2.38 -8.57
CA HIS A 194 4.08 3.10 -9.82
C HIS A 194 3.02 2.43 -10.72
N GLY A 195 2.08 1.68 -10.15
CA GLY A 195 0.94 1.19 -10.91
C GLY A 195 0.10 0.12 -10.24
N GLN A 196 -0.63 -0.66 -11.04
CA GLN A 196 -1.70 -1.52 -10.54
C GLN A 196 -1.19 -2.67 -9.67
N LYS A 197 -1.83 -2.86 -8.52
CA LYS A 197 -1.47 -3.88 -7.52
C LYS A 197 -1.97 -5.26 -7.94
N SER A 198 -1.34 -5.83 -8.98
CA SER A 198 -1.64 -7.16 -9.50
C SER A 198 -0.55 -8.17 -9.15
N PHE A 199 -0.89 -9.46 -9.22
CA PHE A 199 0.08 -10.55 -9.05
C PHE A 199 1.19 -10.49 -10.10
N ALA A 200 0.83 -10.26 -11.36
CA ALA A 200 1.80 -10.12 -12.45
C ALA A 200 2.82 -9.02 -12.17
N ARG A 201 2.38 -7.85 -11.67
CA ARG A 201 3.29 -6.76 -11.32
C ARG A 201 4.20 -7.12 -10.15
N ALA A 202 3.66 -7.79 -9.12
CA ALA A 202 4.47 -8.24 -7.98
C ALA A 202 5.51 -9.29 -8.39
N ALA A 203 5.16 -10.20 -9.30
CA ALA A 203 6.09 -11.18 -9.86
C ALA A 203 7.19 -10.50 -10.68
N VAL A 204 6.84 -9.57 -11.58
CA VAL A 204 7.82 -8.80 -12.37
C VAL A 204 8.72 -7.96 -11.46
N ALA A 205 8.15 -7.29 -10.47
CA ALA A 205 8.92 -6.51 -9.50
C ALA A 205 9.91 -7.39 -8.73
N GLY A 206 9.47 -8.58 -8.30
CA GLY A 206 10.31 -9.57 -7.63
C GLY A 206 11.43 -10.08 -8.53
N LEU A 207 11.14 -10.45 -9.78
CA LEU A 207 12.15 -10.93 -10.73
C LEU A 207 13.19 -9.86 -11.05
N LEU A 208 12.77 -8.61 -11.29
CA LEU A 208 13.70 -7.50 -11.56
C LEU A 208 14.57 -7.17 -10.34
N ALA A 209 14.00 -7.23 -9.14
CA ALA A 209 14.76 -7.06 -7.91
C ALA A 209 15.74 -8.23 -7.67
N ASP A 210 15.36 -9.45 -8.03
CA ASP A 210 16.21 -10.64 -7.92
C ASP A 210 17.38 -10.60 -8.93
N LEU A 211 17.19 -10.00 -10.11
CA LEU A 211 18.30 -9.70 -11.02
C LEU A 211 19.33 -8.78 -10.39
N VAL A 212 18.90 -7.75 -9.65
CA VAL A 212 19.80 -6.86 -8.90
C VAL A 212 20.50 -7.62 -7.79
N LEU A 213 19.79 -8.52 -7.10
CA LEU A 213 20.36 -9.38 -6.07
C LEU A 213 21.51 -10.22 -6.63
N PHE A 214 21.26 -10.93 -7.72
CA PHE A 214 22.27 -11.77 -8.35
C PHE A 214 23.39 -10.96 -8.99
N ALA A 215 23.11 -9.81 -9.59
CA ALA A 215 24.14 -8.94 -10.13
C ALA A 215 25.12 -8.48 -9.03
N GLY A 216 24.61 -8.00 -7.90
CA GLY A 216 25.46 -7.57 -6.77
C GLY A 216 26.20 -8.74 -6.12
N GLY A 217 25.48 -9.82 -5.83
CA GLY A 217 26.04 -11.01 -5.16
C GLY A 217 27.10 -11.73 -6.00
N LEU A 218 26.83 -11.98 -7.29
CA LEU A 218 27.77 -12.65 -8.19
C LEU A 218 28.97 -11.78 -8.53
N SER A 219 28.80 -10.44 -8.63
CA SER A 219 29.94 -9.54 -8.85
C SER A 219 30.93 -9.62 -7.68
N TRP A 220 30.44 -9.60 -6.45
CA TRP A 220 31.27 -9.78 -5.25
C TRP A 220 31.92 -11.17 -5.21
N LEU A 221 31.15 -12.22 -5.48
CA LEU A 221 31.66 -13.58 -5.47
C LEU A 221 32.72 -13.79 -6.55
N ALA A 222 32.55 -13.20 -7.74
CA ALA A 222 33.52 -13.26 -8.82
C ALA A 222 34.84 -12.56 -8.47
N ILE A 223 34.80 -11.48 -7.67
CA ILE A 223 36.00 -10.83 -7.14
C ILE A 223 36.72 -11.77 -6.16
N LEU A 224 35.98 -12.44 -5.27
CA LEU A 224 36.55 -13.38 -4.29
C LEU A 224 37.09 -14.66 -4.92
N THR A 225 36.45 -15.19 -5.96
CA THR A 225 36.88 -16.43 -6.64
C THR A 225 37.82 -16.18 -7.81
N HIS A 226 38.09 -14.91 -8.17
CA HIS A 226 38.82 -14.49 -9.36
C HIS A 226 38.30 -15.10 -10.68
N SER A 227 37.04 -15.57 -10.70
CA SER A 227 36.45 -16.28 -11.83
C SER A 227 34.94 -16.16 -11.82
N LEU A 228 34.40 -15.51 -12.87
CA LEU A 228 32.96 -15.35 -13.06
C LEU A 228 32.26 -16.70 -13.29
N ALA A 229 32.88 -17.60 -14.04
CA ALA A 229 32.32 -18.92 -14.30
C ALA A 229 32.15 -19.73 -13.00
N GLN A 230 33.13 -19.62 -12.10
CA GLN A 230 33.08 -20.27 -10.79
C GLN A 230 32.04 -19.61 -9.88
N ALA A 231 31.94 -18.28 -9.88
CA ALA A 231 30.91 -17.56 -9.14
C ALA A 231 29.48 -17.95 -9.57
N VAL A 232 29.21 -18.05 -10.88
CA VAL A 232 27.90 -18.48 -11.40
C VAL A 232 27.60 -19.92 -10.99
N ARG A 233 28.57 -20.83 -11.09
CA ARG A 233 28.39 -22.23 -10.71
C ARG A 233 28.11 -22.39 -9.21
N LEU A 234 28.79 -21.60 -8.37
CA LEU A 234 28.68 -21.68 -6.91
C LEU A 234 27.53 -20.86 -6.32
N GLY A 235 27.08 -19.80 -7.01
CA GLY A 235 26.15 -18.80 -6.47
C GLY A 235 24.85 -18.62 -7.25
N PHE A 236 24.69 -19.23 -8.43
CA PHE A 236 23.48 -19.06 -9.27
C PHE A 236 22.87 -20.38 -9.73
N TYR A 237 23.68 -21.29 -10.27
CA TYR A 237 23.20 -22.49 -10.97
C TYR A 237 22.23 -23.34 -10.13
N TRP A 238 22.55 -23.57 -8.85
CA TRP A 238 21.72 -24.37 -7.94
C TRP A 238 20.54 -23.60 -7.35
N PHE A 239 20.60 -22.27 -7.37
CA PHE A 239 19.63 -21.40 -6.69
C PHE A 239 18.48 -20.98 -7.59
N ILE A 240 18.68 -20.95 -8.91
CA ILE A 240 17.72 -20.36 -9.86
C ILE A 240 16.30 -20.93 -9.73
N PHE A 241 16.16 -22.25 -9.62
CA PHE A 241 14.85 -22.90 -9.48
C PHE A 241 14.17 -22.52 -8.16
N ALA A 242 14.93 -22.48 -7.07
CA ALA A 242 14.42 -22.10 -5.76
C ALA A 242 14.05 -20.61 -5.71
N GLU A 243 14.83 -19.73 -6.34
CA GLU A 243 14.54 -18.29 -6.38
C GLU A 243 13.27 -17.99 -7.17
N VAL A 244 13.05 -18.60 -8.33
CA VAL A 244 11.80 -18.42 -9.09
C VAL A 244 10.58 -18.80 -8.22
N ILE A 245 10.65 -19.92 -7.51
CA ILE A 245 9.58 -20.36 -6.61
C ILE A 245 9.37 -19.32 -5.48
N LYS A 246 10.45 -18.83 -4.86
CA LYS A 246 10.38 -17.82 -3.79
C LYS A 246 9.80 -16.50 -4.28
N VAL A 247 10.21 -16.02 -5.46
CA VAL A 247 9.68 -14.79 -6.06
C VAL A 247 8.18 -14.90 -6.27
N MET A 248 7.72 -16.03 -6.83
CA MET A 248 6.29 -16.26 -7.07
C MET A 248 5.51 -16.38 -5.75
N ALA A 249 6.08 -17.04 -4.75
CA ALA A 249 5.48 -17.11 -3.41
C ALA A 249 5.39 -15.72 -2.77
N ALA A 250 6.45 -14.91 -2.85
CA ALA A 250 6.49 -13.56 -2.28
C ALA A 250 5.44 -12.66 -2.95
N ALA A 251 5.33 -12.74 -4.29
CA ALA A 251 4.30 -12.03 -5.05
C ALA A 251 2.88 -12.44 -4.65
N ALA A 252 2.62 -13.74 -4.49
CA ALA A 252 1.32 -14.27 -4.08
C ALA A 252 0.94 -13.77 -2.68
N VAL A 253 1.87 -13.89 -1.72
CA VAL A 253 1.67 -13.45 -0.33
C VAL A 253 1.46 -11.94 -0.27
N ALA A 254 2.28 -11.14 -0.97
CA ALA A 254 2.16 -9.69 -0.99
C ALA A 254 0.78 -9.22 -1.50
N VAL A 255 0.28 -9.82 -2.59
CA VAL A 255 -1.05 -9.49 -3.12
C VAL A 255 -2.17 -9.96 -2.19
N ARG A 256 -2.03 -11.16 -1.61
CA ARG A 256 -3.04 -11.71 -0.70
C ARG A 256 -3.20 -10.89 0.58
N LEU A 257 -2.10 -10.40 1.15
CA LEU A 257 -2.09 -9.60 2.37
C LEU A 257 -2.55 -8.16 2.12
N ARG A 258 -2.29 -7.60 0.93
CA ARG A 258 -2.77 -6.25 0.57
C ARG A 258 -4.28 -6.18 0.29
N ARG A 259 -4.92 -7.32 0.02
CA ARG A 259 -6.38 -7.42 -0.13
C ARG A 259 -7.14 -7.51 1.20
N ALA A 260 -6.46 -7.74 2.31
CA ALA A 260 -7.11 -7.73 3.62
C ALA A 260 -7.61 -6.31 3.92
N PRO A 261 -8.89 -6.13 4.32
CA PRO A 261 -9.40 -4.82 4.74
C PRO A 261 -8.51 -4.29 5.86
N ARG A 262 -7.86 -3.14 5.63
CA ARG A 262 -7.23 -2.43 6.75
C ARG A 262 -8.36 -1.93 7.62
N VAL A 263 -8.48 -2.49 8.82
CA VAL A 263 -9.31 -1.90 9.87
C VAL A 263 -8.73 -0.50 10.10
N GLN A 264 -9.43 0.51 9.60
CA GLN A 264 -9.10 1.90 9.86
C GLN A 264 -9.41 2.14 11.35
N SER A 265 -8.37 2.45 12.11
CA SER A 265 -8.42 2.86 13.51
C SER A 265 -7.98 4.32 13.58
#